data_AF-A0A7J3Z9C7-F1
#
_entry.id   AF-A0A7J3Z9C7-F1
#
_cell.length_a   1.000
_cell.length_b   1.000
_cell.length_c   1.000
_cell.angle_alpha   90.00
_cell.angle_beta   90.00
_cell.angle_gamma   90.00
#
_symmetry.space_group_name_H-M   'P 1'
#
loop_
_entity.id
_entity.type
_entity.pdbx_description
1 polymer ?
#
loop_
_entity_poly.entity_id
_entity_poly.type
_entity_poly.pdbx_seq_one_letter_code
_entity_poly.pdbx_strand_id
1 'polypeptide(L)'
;LIIHSTVLPGTTRAIHEKIGIPTAYSPVRGKHPNLKRHMMFWPKWVSAYPLEEVKIFADHLSKAGFKVKIARNPETLELAKLFETAYRAIMIASWQEIHRLSLKYNAELAEIAEFIAEVHEVLRDRPVFYPDYIGGHCLIPNTRLLDSIDPNTVWRFVLESNEKRREELKDEKVRRDIEVVKGISARLLPTWYFE
;
A
#
# COMPACT_ATOMS: atom_id res chain seq x y z
N LEU A 1 -24.65 -7.62 5.26
CA LEU A 1 -23.32 -8.23 5.06
C LEU A 1 -22.24 -7.15 5.11
N ILE A 2 -21.06 -7.39 5.70
CA ILE A 2 -19.91 -6.48 5.61
C ILE A 2 -18.71 -7.22 5.01
N ILE A 3 -18.16 -6.68 3.93
CA ILE A 3 -16.98 -7.21 3.26
C ILE A 3 -15.75 -6.49 3.82
N HIS A 4 -14.80 -7.26 4.36
CA HIS A 4 -13.55 -6.77 4.94
C HIS A 4 -12.31 -7.07 4.09
N SER A 5 -12.40 -8.08 3.23
CA SER A 5 -11.34 -8.52 2.33
C SER A 5 -11.00 -7.46 1.29
N THR A 6 -9.80 -7.53 0.72
CA THR A 6 -9.47 -6.72 -0.46
C THR A 6 -10.20 -7.31 -1.67
N VAL A 7 -10.86 -6.47 -2.45
CA VAL A 7 -11.68 -6.86 -3.61
C VAL A 7 -11.48 -5.85 -4.75
N LEU A 8 -11.85 -6.23 -5.97
CA LEU A 8 -11.88 -5.32 -7.12
C LEU A 8 -13.03 -4.31 -7.00
N PRO A 9 -12.91 -3.12 -7.61
CA PRO A 9 -14.00 -2.15 -7.65
C PRO A 9 -15.26 -2.76 -8.27
N GLY A 10 -16.41 -2.50 -7.65
CA GLY A 10 -17.73 -2.99 -8.05
C GLY A 10 -18.14 -4.31 -7.40
N THR A 11 -17.25 -4.96 -6.66
CA THR A 11 -17.55 -6.24 -5.99
C THR A 11 -18.70 -6.11 -5.00
N THR A 12 -18.71 -5.05 -4.18
CA THR A 12 -19.76 -4.81 -3.19
C THR A 12 -21.12 -4.59 -3.85
N ARG A 13 -21.17 -3.87 -4.98
CA ARG A 13 -22.38 -3.65 -5.77
C ARG A 13 -22.90 -4.95 -6.36
N ALA A 14 -22.03 -5.70 -7.03
CA ALA A 14 -22.40 -6.98 -7.65
C ALA A 14 -22.95 -7.98 -6.61
N ILE A 15 -22.36 -8.01 -5.41
CA ILE A 15 -22.89 -8.82 -4.31
C ILE A 15 -24.27 -8.32 -3.91
N HIS A 16 -24.43 -7.02 -3.60
CA HIS A 16 -25.71 -6.43 -3.22
C HIS A 16 -26.82 -6.75 -4.23
N GLU A 17 -26.58 -6.51 -5.52
CA GLU A 17 -27.53 -6.77 -6.61
C GLU A 17 -27.91 -8.26 -6.70
N LYS A 18 -26.95 -9.16 -6.47
CA LYS A 18 -27.17 -10.60 -6.55
C LYS A 18 -28.01 -11.15 -5.38
N ILE A 19 -27.80 -10.66 -4.17
CA ILE A 19 -28.45 -11.22 -2.97
C ILE A 19 -29.60 -10.36 -2.42
N GLY A 20 -29.75 -9.12 -2.89
CA GLY A 20 -30.87 -8.23 -2.54
C GLY A 20 -30.86 -7.70 -1.10
N ILE A 21 -29.78 -7.88 -0.32
CA ILE A 21 -29.68 -7.38 1.06
C ILE A 21 -28.66 -6.23 1.17
N PRO A 22 -28.81 -5.34 2.17
CA PRO A 22 -27.81 -4.31 2.46
C PRO A 22 -26.41 -4.90 2.63
N THR A 23 -25.48 -4.39 1.83
CA THR A 23 -24.10 -4.88 1.79
C THR A 23 -23.13 -3.71 1.89
N ALA A 24 -22.24 -3.79 2.87
CA ALA A 24 -21.23 -2.78 3.13
C ALA A 24 -19.83 -3.26 2.77
N TYR A 25 -18.98 -2.30 2.42
CA TYR A 25 -17.54 -2.49 2.32
C TYR A 25 -16.85 -1.73 3.44
N SER A 26 -15.94 -2.40 4.15
CA SER A 26 -15.13 -1.79 5.19
C SER A 26 -13.76 -2.45 5.23
N PRO A 27 -12.75 -1.95 4.49
CA PRO A 27 -11.47 -2.62 4.33
C PRO A 27 -10.68 -2.70 5.64
N VAL A 28 -9.90 -3.76 5.81
CA VAL A 28 -8.94 -3.87 6.93
C VAL A 28 -7.71 -3.00 6.64
N ARG A 29 -7.30 -2.20 7.63
CA ARG A 29 -6.02 -1.48 7.64
C ARG A 29 -5.23 -1.90 8.87
N GLY A 30 -3.96 -2.24 8.65
CA GLY A 30 -3.06 -2.70 9.69
C GLY A 30 -2.01 -3.67 9.18
N LYS A 31 -1.07 -4.01 10.04
CA LYS A 31 0.09 -4.86 9.71
C LYS A 31 0.26 -5.87 10.83
N HIS A 32 0.45 -7.14 10.48
CA HIS A 32 0.84 -8.19 11.42
C HIS A 32 2.29 -7.96 11.91
N PRO A 33 2.63 -8.19 13.19
CA PRO A 33 1.79 -8.80 14.24
C PRO A 33 0.83 -7.83 14.96
N ASN A 34 1.02 -6.52 14.84
CA ASN A 34 0.27 -5.48 15.56
C ASN A 34 -1.13 -5.17 14.99
N LEU A 35 -1.79 -6.16 14.37
CA LEU A 35 -3.00 -5.96 13.58
C LEU A 35 -4.15 -5.34 14.41
N LYS A 36 -4.39 -5.85 15.63
CA LYS A 36 -5.43 -5.32 16.53
C LYS A 36 -5.18 -3.84 16.83
N ARG A 37 -3.96 -3.49 17.25
CA ARG A 37 -3.59 -2.09 17.57
C ARG A 37 -3.78 -1.20 16.34
N HIS A 38 -3.30 -1.60 15.18
CA HIS A 38 -3.38 -0.79 13.96
C HIS A 38 -4.83 -0.59 13.49
N MET A 39 -5.67 -1.62 13.60
CA MET A 39 -7.09 -1.52 13.28
C MET A 39 -7.84 -0.55 14.19
N MET A 40 -7.47 -0.47 15.46
CA MET A 40 -8.07 0.48 16.42
C MET A 40 -7.49 1.90 16.28
N PHE A 41 -6.25 2.02 15.82
CA PHE A 41 -5.58 3.31 15.61
C PHE A 41 -6.15 4.08 14.41
N TRP A 42 -6.33 3.40 13.27
CA TRP A 42 -6.83 4.05 12.05
C TRP A 42 -8.36 4.15 12.07
N PRO A 43 -8.93 5.23 11.51
CA PRO A 43 -10.37 5.28 11.29
C PRO A 43 -10.85 4.10 10.43
N LYS A 44 -11.92 3.44 10.87
CA LYS A 44 -12.57 2.36 10.12
C LYS A 44 -13.52 2.98 9.10
N TRP A 45 -13.10 3.00 7.85
CA TRP A 45 -13.95 3.49 6.75
C TRP A 45 -15.03 2.47 6.41
N VAL A 46 -16.23 2.95 6.11
CA VAL A 46 -17.35 2.12 5.67
C VAL A 46 -18.18 2.84 4.61
N SER A 47 -18.70 2.08 3.66
CA SER A 47 -19.76 2.51 2.74
C SER A 47 -20.66 1.32 2.42
N ALA A 48 -21.86 1.54 1.89
CA ALA A 48 -22.83 0.47 1.66
C ALA A 48 -23.70 0.73 0.43
N TYR A 49 -24.29 -0.37 -0.06
CA TYR A 49 -25.45 -0.35 -0.93
C TYR A 49 -26.66 -1.01 -0.23
N PRO A 50 -27.84 -0.36 -0.21
CA PRO A 50 -28.06 1.04 -0.59
C PRO A 50 -27.40 1.99 0.45
N LEU A 51 -27.09 3.22 0.06
CA LEU A 51 -26.29 4.14 0.90
C LEU A 51 -27.03 4.53 2.19
N GLU A 52 -28.34 4.57 2.14
CA GLU A 52 -29.25 4.88 3.25
C GLU A 52 -29.02 3.94 4.44
N GLU A 53 -28.60 2.70 4.17
CA GLU A 53 -28.36 1.65 5.16
C GLU A 53 -26.96 1.71 5.79
N VAL A 54 -26.09 2.62 5.32
CA VAL A 54 -24.70 2.73 5.82
C VAL A 54 -24.63 2.98 7.32
N LYS A 55 -25.64 3.63 7.89
CA LYS A 55 -25.70 3.94 9.33
C LYS A 55 -25.79 2.69 10.20
N ILE A 56 -26.45 1.63 9.74
CA ILE A 56 -26.54 0.36 10.48
C ILE A 56 -25.14 -0.26 10.63
N PHE A 57 -24.36 -0.26 9.55
CA PHE A 57 -23.00 -0.78 9.55
C PHE A 57 -22.05 0.11 10.35
N ALA A 58 -22.21 1.44 10.23
CA ALA A 58 -21.43 2.39 11.00
C ALA A 58 -21.66 2.25 12.51
N ASP A 59 -22.91 2.10 12.94
CA ASP A 59 -23.27 1.85 14.34
C ASP A 59 -22.67 0.53 14.85
N HIS A 60 -22.80 -0.56 14.09
CA HIS A 60 -22.20 -1.85 14.44
C HIS A 60 -20.68 -1.73 14.65
N LEU A 61 -19.95 -1.08 13.73
CA LEU A 61 -18.51 -0.88 13.85
C LEU A 61 -18.15 0.06 15.00
N SER A 62 -18.98 1.07 15.27
CA SER A 62 -18.75 2.01 16.38
C SER A 62 -18.92 1.32 17.74
N LYS A 63 -19.95 0.46 17.88
CA LYS A 63 -20.16 -0.39 19.07
C LYS A 63 -19.03 -1.40 19.28
N ALA A 64 -18.36 -1.82 18.20
CA ALA A 64 -17.14 -2.62 18.28
C ALA A 64 -15.88 -1.81 18.68
N GLY A 65 -16.02 -0.50 18.92
CA GLY A 65 -14.96 0.38 19.41
C GLY A 65 -14.17 1.12 18.31
N PHE A 66 -14.58 1.02 17.04
CA PHE A 66 -13.88 1.72 15.96
C PHE A 66 -14.29 3.19 15.86
N LYS A 67 -13.33 4.06 15.56
CA LYS A 67 -13.62 5.42 15.05
C LYS A 67 -14.06 5.31 13.59
N VAL A 68 -15.37 5.40 13.33
CA VAL A 68 -15.92 5.19 11.99
C VAL A 68 -15.89 6.44 11.13
N LYS A 69 -15.59 6.28 9.84
CA LYS A 69 -15.79 7.29 8.79
C LYS A 69 -16.62 6.71 7.66
N ILE A 70 -17.56 7.50 7.14
CA ILE A 70 -18.44 7.08 6.05
C ILE A 70 -17.93 7.64 4.73
N ALA A 71 -17.85 6.79 3.70
CA ALA A 71 -17.59 7.20 2.32
C ALA A 71 -18.87 7.14 1.48
N ARG A 72 -18.90 7.90 0.39
CA ARG A 72 -20.08 8.05 -0.49
C ARG A 72 -20.52 6.75 -1.16
N ASN A 73 -19.60 5.89 -1.56
CA ASN A 73 -19.90 4.61 -2.20
C ASN A 73 -18.79 3.56 -1.94
N PRO A 74 -19.12 2.27 -1.98
CA PRO A 74 -18.15 1.18 -1.81
C PRO A 74 -16.94 1.23 -2.75
N GLU A 75 -17.11 1.57 -4.03
CA GLU A 75 -16.02 1.56 -5.02
C GLU A 75 -14.91 2.55 -4.67
N THR A 76 -15.26 3.68 -4.04
CA THR A 76 -14.27 4.62 -3.52
C THR A 76 -13.33 3.93 -2.53
N LEU A 77 -13.88 3.10 -1.64
CA LEU A 77 -13.10 2.41 -0.62
C LEU A 77 -12.39 1.15 -1.18
N GLU A 78 -13.00 0.44 -2.13
CA GLU A 78 -12.37 -0.69 -2.84
C GLU A 78 -11.11 -0.21 -3.57
N LEU A 79 -11.22 0.90 -4.32
CA LEU A 79 -10.07 1.55 -4.96
C LEU A 79 -9.06 2.07 -3.95
N ALA A 80 -9.50 2.78 -2.90
CA ALA A 80 -8.60 3.32 -1.89
C ALA A 80 -7.74 2.22 -1.24
N LYS A 81 -8.31 1.03 -1.00
CA LYS A 81 -7.58 -0.11 -0.43
C LYS A 81 -6.49 -0.61 -1.37
N LEU A 82 -6.78 -0.71 -2.67
CA LEU A 82 -5.79 -1.13 -3.67
C LEU A 82 -4.70 -0.07 -3.83
N PHE A 83 -5.10 1.19 -4.03
CA PHE A 83 -4.18 2.31 -4.25
C PHE A 83 -3.25 2.56 -3.07
N GLU A 84 -3.69 2.46 -1.81
CA GLU A 84 -2.81 2.64 -0.64
C GLU A 84 -1.55 1.76 -0.75
N THR A 85 -1.74 0.48 -1.08
CA THR A 85 -0.64 -0.48 -1.16
C THR A 85 0.13 -0.40 -2.46
N ALA A 86 -0.55 -0.19 -3.59
CA ALA A 86 0.09 -0.10 -4.89
C ALA A 86 0.93 1.18 -5.00
N TYR A 87 0.47 2.30 -4.42
CA TYR A 87 1.24 3.53 -4.33
C TYR A 87 2.59 3.32 -3.62
N ARG A 88 2.59 2.57 -2.50
CA ARG A 88 3.84 2.19 -1.83
C ARG A 88 4.72 1.31 -2.71
N ALA A 89 4.13 0.39 -3.48
CA ALA A 89 4.86 -0.46 -4.40
C ALA A 89 5.50 0.35 -5.55
N ILE A 90 4.81 1.37 -6.08
CA ILE A 90 5.39 2.32 -7.05
C ILE A 90 6.62 2.99 -6.46
N MET A 91 6.53 3.54 -5.25
CA MET A 91 7.67 4.23 -4.65
C MET A 91 8.87 3.30 -4.51
N ILE A 92 8.69 2.06 -4.04
CA ILE A 92 9.78 1.08 -3.95
C ILE A 92 10.34 0.73 -5.34
N ALA A 93 9.48 0.50 -6.33
CA ALA A 93 9.90 0.19 -7.70
C ALA A 93 10.66 1.35 -8.37
N SER A 94 10.31 2.61 -8.07
CA SER A 94 11.07 3.77 -8.50
C SER A 94 12.48 3.78 -7.90
N TRP A 95 12.63 3.41 -6.62
CA TRP A 95 13.95 3.23 -6.01
C TRP A 95 14.74 2.08 -6.66
N GLN A 96 14.08 1.01 -7.09
CA GLN A 96 14.73 -0.06 -7.87
C GLN A 96 15.36 0.48 -9.15
N GLU A 97 14.66 1.35 -9.89
CA GLU A 97 15.20 2.02 -11.08
C GLU A 97 16.32 3.03 -10.75
N ILE A 98 16.17 3.82 -9.68
CA ILE A 98 17.24 4.74 -9.22
C ILE A 98 18.54 3.97 -8.99
N HIS A 99 18.46 2.80 -8.36
CA HIS A 99 19.63 1.95 -8.14
C HIS A 99 20.23 1.40 -9.44
N ARG A 100 19.40 0.98 -10.40
CA ARG A 100 19.91 0.53 -11.72
C ARG A 100 20.68 1.65 -12.42
N LEU A 101 20.16 2.88 -12.36
CA LEU A 101 20.82 4.05 -12.93
C LEU A 101 22.10 4.39 -12.17
N SER A 102 22.12 4.32 -10.84
CA SER A 102 23.33 4.59 -10.07
C SER A 102 24.45 3.61 -10.46
N LEU A 103 24.14 2.32 -10.61
CA LEU A 103 25.09 1.32 -11.09
C LEU A 103 25.58 1.63 -12.52
N LYS A 104 24.68 1.98 -13.44
CA LYS A 104 25.02 2.32 -14.83
C LYS A 104 26.03 3.48 -14.92
N TYR A 105 25.92 4.46 -14.04
CA TYR A 105 26.77 5.65 -14.03
C TYR A 105 27.89 5.60 -12.98
N ASN A 106 28.11 4.45 -12.33
CA ASN A 106 29.08 4.30 -11.24
C ASN A 106 28.92 5.37 -10.14
N ALA A 107 27.67 5.67 -9.78
CA ALA A 107 27.29 6.60 -8.74
C ALA A 107 26.92 5.87 -7.44
N GLU A 108 27.17 6.52 -6.31
CA GLU A 108 26.91 5.97 -4.98
C GLU A 108 25.43 6.11 -4.59
N LEU A 109 24.72 4.97 -4.47
CA LEU A 109 23.30 4.96 -4.11
C LEU A 109 23.05 5.59 -2.73
N ALA A 110 23.97 5.38 -1.78
CA ALA A 110 23.86 5.91 -0.44
C ALA A 110 23.85 7.45 -0.43
N GLU A 111 24.72 8.08 -1.21
CA GLU A 111 24.78 9.55 -1.33
C GLU A 111 23.53 10.11 -2.01
N ILE A 112 23.03 9.43 -3.05
CA ILE A 112 21.75 9.79 -3.69
C ILE A 112 20.60 9.71 -2.66
N ALA A 113 20.59 8.67 -1.84
CA ALA A 113 19.57 8.49 -0.81
C ALA A 113 19.66 9.56 0.28
N GLU A 114 20.85 9.90 0.73
CA GLU A 114 21.10 10.93 1.74
C GLU A 114 20.66 12.31 1.22
N PHE A 115 21.05 12.66 -0.01
CA PHE A 115 20.66 13.92 -0.65
C PHE A 115 19.13 14.08 -0.73
N ILE A 116 18.40 13.02 -1.07
CA ILE A 116 16.93 13.06 -1.10
C ILE A 116 16.35 13.11 0.32
N ALA A 117 16.95 12.39 1.26
CA ALA A 117 16.53 12.35 2.66
C ALA A 117 16.57 13.73 3.32
N GLU A 118 17.64 14.52 3.11
CA GLU A 118 17.77 15.89 3.64
C GLU A 118 16.58 16.77 3.25
N VAL A 119 16.12 16.68 2.00
CA VAL A 119 14.93 17.42 1.56
C VAL A 119 13.66 16.87 2.20
N HIS A 120 13.52 15.54 2.29
CA HIS A 120 12.37 14.89 2.91
C HIS A 120 12.24 15.21 4.41
N GLU A 121 13.36 15.36 5.13
CA GLU A 121 13.36 15.71 6.56
C GLU A 121 12.71 17.08 6.81
N VAL A 122 12.85 18.01 5.86
CA VAL A 122 12.24 19.34 5.92
C VAL A 122 10.82 19.34 5.36
N LEU A 123 10.64 18.86 4.12
CA LEU A 123 9.38 19.02 3.37
C LEU A 123 8.38 17.87 3.55
N ARG A 124 8.85 16.70 3.99
CA ARG A 124 8.04 15.48 4.22
C ARG A 124 7.30 14.96 2.98
N ASP A 125 7.83 15.25 1.78
CA ASP A 125 7.19 14.94 0.49
C ASP A 125 7.96 13.90 -0.37
N ARG A 126 9.26 13.68 -0.10
CA ARG A 126 10.15 12.74 -0.84
C ARG A 126 10.60 11.51 -0.03
N PRO A 127 9.70 10.60 0.36
CA PRO A 127 10.08 9.46 1.19
C PRO A 127 11.16 8.59 0.53
N VAL A 128 12.20 8.27 1.29
CA VAL A 128 13.27 7.36 0.87
C VAL A 128 12.85 5.93 1.18
N PHE A 129 12.66 5.12 0.14
CA PHE A 129 12.47 3.68 0.24
C PHE A 129 13.75 2.97 -0.17
N TYR A 130 13.97 1.78 0.40
CA TYR A 130 15.06 0.92 -0.03
C TYR A 130 14.63 0.07 -1.24
N PRO A 131 15.51 -0.11 -2.24
CA PRO A 131 15.14 -0.75 -3.50
C PRO A 131 15.17 -2.28 -3.43
N ASP A 132 14.64 -2.88 -2.37
CA ASP A 132 14.63 -4.34 -2.21
C ASP A 132 13.50 -4.98 -3.03
N TYR A 133 13.54 -6.31 -3.19
CA TYR A 133 12.44 -7.07 -3.77
C TYR A 133 11.20 -6.94 -2.87
N ILE A 134 10.08 -6.56 -3.48
CA ILE A 134 8.78 -6.44 -2.85
C ILE A 134 8.19 -7.85 -2.70
N GLY A 135 8.43 -8.46 -1.53
CA GLY A 135 7.79 -9.71 -1.11
C GLY A 135 6.44 -9.52 -0.40
N GLY A 136 6.00 -10.57 0.31
CA GLY A 136 4.79 -10.55 1.11
C GLY A 136 3.48 -10.57 0.30
N HIS A 137 2.37 -10.22 0.96
CA HIS A 137 1.02 -10.51 0.45
C HIS A 137 0.18 -9.31 0.00
N CYS A 138 0.59 -8.07 0.31
CA CYS A 138 -0.29 -6.92 0.06
C CYS A 138 0.10 -6.14 -1.19
N LEU A 139 1.37 -5.74 -1.33
CA LEU A 139 1.79 -4.79 -2.36
C LEU A 139 1.65 -5.39 -3.76
N ILE A 140 2.39 -6.45 -4.08
CA ILE A 140 2.37 -7.07 -5.41
C ILE A 140 1.00 -7.67 -5.76
N PRO A 141 0.30 -8.41 -4.87
CA PRO A 141 -1.03 -8.93 -5.22
C PRO A 141 -2.05 -7.84 -5.52
N ASN A 142 -2.06 -6.73 -4.77
CA ASN A 142 -2.97 -5.61 -5.06
C ASN A 142 -2.57 -4.87 -6.34
N THR A 143 -1.28 -4.74 -6.63
CA THR A 143 -0.80 -4.21 -7.91
C THR A 143 -1.23 -5.09 -9.08
N ARG A 144 -1.23 -6.43 -8.95
CA ARG A 144 -1.75 -7.34 -9.99
C ARG A 144 -3.25 -7.17 -10.20
N LEU A 145 -4.03 -6.96 -9.13
CA LEU A 145 -5.45 -6.65 -9.26
C LEU A 145 -5.67 -5.37 -10.06
N LEU A 146 -4.89 -4.31 -9.80
CA LEU A 146 -4.96 -3.07 -10.58
C LEU A 146 -4.54 -3.26 -12.04
N ASP A 147 -3.42 -3.93 -12.29
CA ASP A 147 -2.94 -4.25 -13.64
C ASP A 147 -3.95 -5.10 -14.44
N SER A 148 -4.75 -5.94 -13.77
CA SER A 148 -5.79 -6.73 -14.44
C SER A 148 -6.97 -5.92 -14.96
N ILE A 149 -7.22 -4.73 -14.38
CA ILE A 149 -8.32 -3.83 -14.79
C ILE A 149 -7.83 -2.59 -15.54
N ASP A 150 -6.54 -2.27 -15.44
CA ASP A 150 -5.88 -1.13 -16.08
C ASP A 150 -4.46 -1.54 -16.55
N PRO A 151 -4.36 -2.39 -17.60
CA PRO A 151 -3.09 -2.91 -18.06
C PRO A 151 -2.23 -1.86 -18.78
N ASN A 152 -0.92 -2.10 -18.87
CA ASN A 152 0.07 -1.25 -19.55
C ASN A 152 0.30 0.13 -18.90
N THR A 153 -0.05 0.27 -17.62
CA THR A 153 0.20 1.49 -16.85
C THR A 153 1.31 1.28 -15.83
N VAL A 154 1.44 2.20 -14.88
CA VAL A 154 2.45 2.13 -13.81
C VAL A 154 2.36 0.83 -12.99
N TRP A 155 1.21 0.15 -12.96
CA TRP A 155 1.05 -1.14 -12.28
C TRP A 155 1.91 -2.22 -12.94
N ARG A 156 1.92 -2.28 -14.28
CA ARG A 156 2.79 -3.18 -15.05
C ARG A 156 4.26 -2.90 -14.77
N PHE A 157 4.64 -1.61 -14.78
CA PHE A 157 6.00 -1.17 -14.47
C PHE A 157 6.46 -1.69 -13.10
N VAL A 158 5.63 -1.58 -12.07
CA VAL A 158 5.96 -2.10 -10.72
C VAL A 158 6.22 -3.60 -10.74
N LEU A 159 5.37 -4.38 -11.43
CA LEU A 159 5.51 -5.83 -11.50
C LEU A 159 6.81 -6.24 -12.21
N GLU A 160 7.13 -5.60 -13.33
CA GLU A 160 8.33 -5.88 -14.11
C GLU A 160 9.60 -5.43 -13.40
N SER A 161 9.60 -4.23 -12.81
CA SER A 161 10.74 -3.71 -12.05
C SER A 161 11.05 -4.61 -10.86
N ASN A 162 10.01 -5.10 -10.18
CA ASN A 162 10.17 -6.01 -9.05
C ASN A 162 10.65 -7.40 -9.47
N GLU A 163 10.22 -7.90 -10.62
CA GLU A 163 10.72 -9.17 -11.17
C GLU A 163 12.21 -9.09 -11.48
N LYS A 164 12.66 -8.02 -12.15
CA LYS A 164 14.08 -7.76 -12.41
C LYS A 164 14.88 -7.69 -11.10
N ARG A 165 14.34 -7.03 -10.07
CA ARG A 165 15.00 -6.92 -8.76
C ARG A 165 15.27 -8.28 -8.12
N ARG A 166 14.38 -9.26 -8.31
CA ARG A 166 14.59 -10.63 -7.82
C ARG A 166 15.92 -11.24 -8.30
N GLU A 167 16.23 -11.03 -9.58
CA GLU A 167 17.47 -11.54 -10.19
C GLU A 167 18.69 -10.71 -9.78
N GLU A 168 18.54 -9.39 -9.72
CA GLU A 168 19.60 -8.45 -9.30
C GLU A 168 20.10 -8.71 -7.87
N LEU A 169 19.25 -9.22 -6.98
CA LEU A 169 19.63 -9.58 -5.61
C LEU A 169 20.68 -10.69 -5.50
N LYS A 170 20.98 -11.40 -6.60
CA LYS A 170 22.10 -12.36 -6.65
C LYS A 170 23.45 -11.65 -6.56
N ASP A 171 23.53 -10.40 -6.99
CA ASP A 171 24.74 -9.57 -6.89
C ASP A 171 24.96 -9.10 -5.44
N GLU A 172 26.19 -9.28 -4.94
CA GLU A 172 26.57 -8.87 -3.59
C GLU A 172 26.65 -7.35 -3.43
N LYS A 173 27.10 -6.61 -4.45
CA LYS A 173 27.08 -5.14 -4.42
C LYS A 173 25.65 -4.64 -4.28
N VAL A 174 24.73 -5.22 -5.05
CA VAL A 174 23.31 -4.83 -4.98
C VAL A 174 22.74 -5.01 -3.58
N ARG A 175 23.01 -6.15 -2.94
CA ARG A 175 22.56 -6.42 -1.58
C ARG A 175 23.17 -5.43 -0.57
N ARG A 176 24.47 -5.14 -0.68
CA ARG A 176 25.15 -4.17 0.19
C ARG A 176 24.56 -2.77 0.06
N ASP A 177 24.35 -2.29 -1.17
CA ASP A 177 23.77 -0.96 -1.43
C ASP A 177 22.35 -0.85 -0.83
N ILE A 178 21.54 -1.91 -0.95
CA ILE A 178 20.20 -1.97 -0.35
C ILE A 178 20.25 -1.87 1.18
N GLU A 179 21.16 -2.58 1.85
CA GLU A 179 21.27 -2.53 3.32
C GLU A 179 21.68 -1.15 3.83
N VAL A 180 22.55 -0.44 3.10
CA VAL A 180 22.89 0.96 3.45
C VAL A 180 21.65 1.85 3.36
N VAL A 181 20.88 1.77 2.26
CA VAL A 181 19.66 2.56 2.10
C VAL A 181 18.56 2.17 3.09
N LYS A 182 18.51 0.90 3.55
CA LYS A 182 17.61 0.49 4.64
C LYS A 182 17.90 1.28 5.92
N GLY A 183 19.17 1.48 6.26
CA GLY A 183 19.58 2.32 7.39
C GLY A 183 19.10 3.77 7.25
N ILE A 184 19.29 4.36 6.08
CA ILE A 184 18.83 5.73 5.76
C ILE A 184 17.31 5.82 5.82
N SER A 185 16.59 4.86 5.26
CA SER A 185 15.12 4.83 5.28
C SER A 185 14.56 4.67 6.70
N ALA A 186 15.21 3.86 7.55
CA ALA A 186 14.76 3.59 8.91
C ALA A 186 14.72 4.84 9.80
N ARG A 187 15.68 5.77 9.66
CA ARG A 187 15.71 7.02 10.45
C ARG A 187 14.56 7.98 10.11
N LEU A 188 13.96 7.84 8.93
CA LEU A 188 12.88 8.69 8.44
C LEU A 188 11.49 8.15 8.82
N LEU A 189 11.41 6.90 9.28
CA LEU A 189 10.16 6.24 9.62
C LEU A 189 9.81 6.38 11.11
N PRO A 190 8.51 6.50 11.45
CA PRO A 190 8.07 6.52 12.84
C PRO A 190 8.21 5.12 13.46
N THR A 191 9.27 4.88 14.25
CA THR A 191 9.54 3.56 14.88
C THR A 191 8.41 3.09 15.79
N TRP A 192 7.78 4.01 16.53
CA TRP A 192 6.64 3.75 17.42
C TRP A 192 5.45 3.07 16.74
N TYR A 193 5.35 3.17 15.41
CA TYR A 193 4.28 2.55 14.63
C TYR A 193 4.54 1.05 14.39
N PHE A 194 5.78 0.60 14.49
CA PHE A 194 6.18 -0.78 14.22
C PHE A 194 6.51 -1.59 15.47
N GLU A 195 6.84 -0.91 16.57
CA GLU A 195 6.79 -1.44 17.94
C GLU A 195 5.35 -1.80 18.30
#